data_AF-A0A7W0HBI0-F1
#
_entry.id   AF-A0A7W0HBI0-F1
#
_cell.length_a   1.000
_cell.length_b   1.000
_cell.length_c   1.000
_cell.angle_alpha   90.00
_cell.angle_beta   90.00
_cell.angle_gamma   90.00
#
_symmetry.space_group_name_H-M   'P 1'
#
loop_
_entity.id
_entity.type
_entity.pdbx_description
1 polymer ?
#
loop_
_entity_poly.entity_id
_entity_poly.type
_entity_poly.pdbx_seq_one_letter_code
_entity_poly.pdbx_strand_id
1 'polypeptide(L)'
;DSLALDLLEPLRPIAERHVALLLQTRYFRANDFHETRQGACRLLAPLTHELAQWMPTYAQNVAAHAETVAHIVATNSPGDIALRTPLSRDNTKRQQSIGRRSANRKSATAPLISPTCRTCGVELSERSRQLCSACWPVTRQRLATERAATANKALAAQRAAGQDPTNTPAAAAKRSQSLSKRKHEESSWRPNAEDTSWTKDRYQAEVLPALAGVPLSALMRATGLSVSACSRIRSGQLIPHHRHWRPLLEIASEREHAE
;
A
#
# COMPACT_ATOMS: atom_id res chain seq x y z
N ASP A 1 -43.97 12.50 -13.12
CA ASP A 1 -42.51 12.66 -13.03
C ASP A 1 -41.76 12.85 -14.35
N SER A 2 -42.43 13.16 -15.48
CA SER A 2 -41.73 13.35 -16.78
C SER A 2 -40.65 14.44 -16.72
N LEU A 3 -40.99 15.63 -16.21
CA LEU A 3 -40.04 16.73 -16.09
C LEU A 3 -38.83 16.40 -15.20
N ALA A 4 -39.03 15.56 -14.16
CA ALA A 4 -37.92 15.14 -13.30
C ALA A 4 -36.93 14.27 -14.09
N LEU A 5 -37.42 13.35 -14.92
CA LEU A 5 -36.57 12.53 -15.81
C LEU A 5 -35.84 13.40 -16.83
N ASP A 6 -36.52 14.40 -17.43
CA ASP A 6 -35.90 15.32 -18.37
C ASP A 6 -34.74 16.12 -17.73
N LEU A 7 -34.93 16.54 -16.46
CA LEU A 7 -33.88 17.23 -15.69
C LEU A 7 -32.73 16.31 -15.26
N LEU A 8 -32.90 14.99 -15.29
CA LEU A 8 -31.81 14.04 -15.02
C LEU A 8 -30.90 13.83 -16.22
N GLU A 9 -31.34 14.10 -17.46
CA GLU A 9 -30.52 13.88 -18.65
C GLU A 9 -29.19 14.67 -18.65
N PRO A 10 -29.16 15.97 -18.26
CA PRO A 10 -27.90 16.68 -18.08
C PRO A 10 -26.96 16.07 -17.02
N LEU A 11 -27.50 15.33 -16.04
CA LEU A 11 -26.70 14.67 -15.00
C LEU A 11 -26.12 13.33 -15.43
N ARG A 12 -26.74 12.66 -16.41
CA ARG A 12 -26.34 11.32 -16.88
C ARG A 12 -24.82 11.20 -17.16
N PRO A 13 -24.18 12.07 -17.97
CA PRO A 13 -22.74 11.95 -18.21
C PRO A 13 -21.87 12.18 -16.96
N ILE A 14 -22.35 12.96 -15.99
CA ILE A 14 -21.65 13.22 -14.73
C ILE A 14 -21.70 11.98 -13.83
N ALA A 15 -22.88 11.37 -13.72
CA ALA A 15 -23.08 10.14 -12.97
C ALA A 15 -22.30 8.97 -13.59
N GLU A 16 -22.34 8.81 -14.91
CA GLU A 16 -21.58 7.79 -15.63
C GLU A 16 -20.07 7.93 -15.41
N ARG A 17 -19.54 9.15 -15.48
CA ARG A 17 -18.12 9.41 -15.21
C ARG A 17 -17.74 9.04 -13.78
N HIS A 18 -18.58 9.36 -12.81
CA HIS A 18 -18.35 9.01 -11.42
C HIS A 18 -18.33 7.48 -11.23
N VAL A 19 -19.29 6.76 -11.83
CA VAL A 19 -19.32 5.29 -11.81
C VAL A 19 -18.07 4.69 -12.49
N ALA A 20 -17.66 5.22 -13.64
CA ALA A 20 -16.45 4.76 -14.31
C ALA A 20 -15.20 4.94 -13.43
N LEU A 21 -15.09 6.07 -12.73
CA LEU A 21 -13.99 6.31 -11.80
C LEU A 21 -14.03 5.36 -10.60
N LEU A 22 -15.22 5.10 -10.04
CA LEU A 22 -15.41 4.11 -8.99
C LEU A 22 -14.93 2.71 -9.43
N LEU A 23 -15.32 2.27 -10.62
CA LEU A 23 -14.91 0.97 -11.18
C LEU A 23 -13.40 0.85 -11.39
N GLN A 24 -12.72 1.95 -11.73
CA GLN A 24 -11.26 1.96 -11.93
C GLN A 24 -10.46 1.97 -10.63
N THR A 25 -11.00 2.56 -9.57
CA THR A 25 -10.23 2.91 -8.37
C THR A 25 -10.61 2.10 -7.14
N ARG A 26 -11.87 1.68 -7.03
CA ARG A 26 -12.38 0.93 -5.89
C ARG A 26 -12.29 -0.57 -6.14
N TYR A 27 -11.87 -1.29 -5.12
CA TYR A 27 -12.01 -2.75 -5.08
C TYR A 27 -13.32 -3.11 -4.41
N PHE A 28 -14.25 -3.69 -5.17
CA PHE A 28 -15.54 -4.10 -4.66
C PHE A 28 -15.48 -5.50 -4.04
N ARG A 29 -16.25 -5.70 -2.97
CA ARG A 29 -16.42 -6.99 -2.30
C ARG A 29 -17.75 -7.62 -2.71
N ALA A 30 -17.86 -8.94 -2.58
CA ALA A 30 -19.15 -9.62 -2.73
C ALA A 30 -20.23 -9.04 -1.80
N ASN A 31 -19.86 -8.68 -0.56
CA ASN A 31 -20.77 -8.11 0.43
C ASN A 31 -21.19 -6.65 0.14
N ASP A 32 -20.61 -5.99 -0.86
CA ASP A 32 -21.13 -4.70 -1.32
C ASP A 32 -22.42 -4.87 -2.14
N PHE A 33 -22.75 -6.11 -2.52
CA PHE A 33 -23.86 -6.47 -3.37
C PHE A 33 -24.71 -7.58 -2.77
N HIS A 34 -25.99 -7.60 -3.13
CA HIS A 34 -26.90 -8.68 -2.81
C HIS A 34 -27.73 -9.03 -4.04
N GLU A 35 -27.53 -10.25 -4.56
CA GLU A 35 -28.38 -10.81 -5.60
C GLU A 35 -29.68 -11.31 -4.98
N THR A 36 -30.79 -10.78 -5.49
CA THR A 36 -32.13 -11.20 -5.08
C THR A 36 -32.50 -12.52 -5.77
N ARG A 37 -33.47 -13.24 -5.21
CA ARG A 37 -34.00 -14.50 -5.82
C ARG A 37 -34.58 -14.31 -7.23
N GLN A 38 -34.82 -13.07 -7.65
CA GLN A 38 -35.34 -12.70 -8.97
C GLN A 38 -34.22 -12.37 -9.98
N GLY A 39 -32.95 -12.53 -9.60
CA GLY A 39 -31.79 -12.22 -10.45
C GLY A 39 -31.41 -10.74 -10.50
N ALA A 40 -32.06 -9.87 -9.72
CA ALA A 40 -31.67 -8.47 -9.61
C ALA A 40 -30.58 -8.27 -8.55
N CYS A 41 -29.61 -7.39 -8.81
CA CYS A 41 -28.53 -7.04 -7.87
C CYS A 41 -28.84 -5.73 -7.13
N ARG A 42 -28.69 -5.72 -5.81
CA ARG A 42 -28.84 -4.53 -4.95
C ARG A 42 -27.51 -4.12 -4.35
N LEU A 43 -27.28 -2.82 -4.22
CA LEU A 43 -26.14 -2.26 -3.49
C LEU A 43 -26.41 -2.29 -1.99
N LEU A 44 -25.41 -2.63 -1.19
CA LEU A 44 -25.47 -2.67 0.27
C LEU A 44 -24.63 -1.55 0.92
N ALA A 45 -24.87 -1.30 2.20
CA ALA A 45 -23.98 -0.46 3.00
C ALA A 45 -22.62 -1.17 3.21
N PRO A 46 -21.50 -0.42 3.24
CA PRO A 46 -21.38 1.03 3.26
C PRO A 46 -21.42 1.71 1.89
N LEU A 47 -21.36 0.95 0.78
CA LEU A 47 -21.29 1.50 -0.57
C LEU A 47 -22.45 2.46 -0.89
N THR A 48 -23.67 2.16 -0.44
CA THR A 48 -24.83 3.06 -0.59
C THR A 48 -24.64 4.41 0.10
N HIS A 49 -24.04 4.44 1.30
CA HIS A 49 -23.77 5.68 2.03
C HIS A 49 -22.72 6.53 1.32
N GLU A 50 -21.67 5.90 0.81
CA GLU A 50 -20.61 6.59 0.05
C GLU A 50 -21.16 7.20 -1.24
N LEU A 51 -22.01 6.47 -1.97
CA LEU A 51 -22.69 6.99 -3.16
C LEU A 51 -23.63 8.15 -2.81
N ALA A 52 -24.31 8.10 -1.66
CA ALA A 52 -25.19 9.17 -1.21
C ALA A 52 -24.42 10.48 -0.90
N GLN A 53 -23.13 10.41 -0.54
CA GLN A 53 -22.30 11.61 -0.33
C GLN A 53 -22.13 12.47 -1.59
N TRP A 54 -22.40 11.91 -2.78
CA TRP A 54 -22.36 12.63 -4.05
C TRP A 54 -23.66 13.35 -4.40
N MET A 55 -24.76 13.13 -3.65
CA MET A 55 -26.04 13.77 -3.93
C MET A 55 -25.97 15.30 -3.96
N PRO A 56 -25.25 16.00 -3.05
CA PRO A 56 -25.11 17.44 -3.13
C PRO A 56 -24.41 17.90 -4.42
N THR A 57 -23.42 17.14 -4.89
CA THR A 57 -22.73 17.42 -6.15
C THR A 57 -23.69 17.31 -7.33
N TYR A 58 -24.49 16.24 -7.41
CA TYR A 58 -25.49 16.11 -8.48
C TYR A 58 -26.55 17.19 -8.41
N ALA A 59 -27.06 17.52 -7.22
CA ALA A 59 -28.01 18.60 -7.02
C ALA A 59 -27.48 19.95 -7.53
N GLN A 60 -26.21 20.26 -7.26
CA GLN A 60 -25.56 21.48 -7.77
C GLN A 60 -25.45 21.51 -9.30
N ASN A 61 -25.22 20.36 -9.95
CA ASN A 61 -25.08 20.30 -11.40
C ASN A 61 -26.42 20.43 -12.14
N VAL A 62 -27.53 19.98 -11.54
CA VAL A 62 -28.87 20.16 -12.14
C VAL A 62 -29.50 21.51 -11.81
N ALA A 63 -29.04 22.18 -10.74
CA ALA A 63 -29.61 23.44 -10.24
C ALA A 63 -29.89 24.49 -11.33
N ALA A 64 -28.89 24.80 -12.16
CA ALA A 64 -29.03 25.81 -13.22
C ALA A 64 -30.03 25.39 -14.31
N HIS A 65 -30.10 24.09 -14.63
CA HIS A 65 -31.04 23.55 -15.61
C HIS A 65 -32.49 23.65 -15.09
N ALA A 66 -32.71 23.26 -13.84
CA ALA A 66 -34.01 23.36 -13.19
C ALA A 66 -34.50 24.83 -13.10
N GLU A 67 -33.61 25.75 -12.75
CA GLU A 67 -33.92 27.19 -12.73
C GLU A 67 -34.20 27.75 -14.12
N THR A 68 -33.46 27.33 -15.15
CA THR A 68 -33.69 27.77 -16.53
C THR A 68 -35.08 27.36 -16.99
N VAL A 69 -35.49 26.11 -16.75
CA VAL A 69 -36.83 25.64 -17.09
C VAL A 69 -37.89 26.43 -16.31
N ALA A 70 -37.69 26.65 -15.01
CA ALA A 70 -38.60 27.46 -14.21
C ALA A 70 -38.73 28.90 -14.72
N HIS A 71 -37.63 29.51 -15.18
CA HIS A 71 -37.64 30.86 -15.77
C HIS A 71 -38.35 30.91 -17.12
N ILE A 72 -38.18 29.88 -17.96
CA ILE A 72 -38.94 29.77 -19.22
C ILE A 72 -40.44 29.71 -18.93
N VAL A 73 -40.85 28.88 -17.96
CA VAL A 73 -42.27 28.78 -17.57
C VAL A 73 -42.78 30.11 -16.99
N ALA A 74 -42.00 30.76 -16.12
CA ALA A 74 -42.36 32.04 -15.51
C ALA A 74 -42.49 33.17 -16.54
N THR A 75 -41.58 33.25 -17.51
CA THR A 75 -41.58 34.29 -18.55
C THR A 75 -42.78 34.18 -19.49
N ASN A 76 -43.28 32.96 -19.70
CA ASN A 76 -44.46 32.69 -20.53
C ASN A 76 -45.77 32.67 -19.71
N SER A 77 -45.71 32.98 -18.41
CA SER A 77 -46.89 33.08 -17.57
C SER A 77 -47.54 34.45 -17.72
N PRO A 78 -48.88 34.56 -17.71
CA PRO A 78 -49.57 35.86 -17.69
C PRO A 78 -49.37 36.64 -16.37
N GLY A 79 -48.86 36.01 -15.32
CA GLY A 79 -48.57 36.65 -14.04
C GLY A 79 -47.14 37.19 -13.95
N ASP A 80 -46.96 38.26 -13.17
CA ASP A 80 -45.62 38.80 -12.87
C ASP A 80 -44.89 37.91 -11.84
N ILE A 81 -44.07 36.98 -12.34
CA ILE A 81 -43.31 36.03 -11.52
C ILE A 81 -41.84 36.43 -11.49
N ALA A 82 -41.34 36.79 -10.31
CA ALA A 82 -39.94 37.17 -10.12
C ALA A 82 -38.96 36.01 -10.40
N LEU A 83 -38.00 36.24 -11.31
CA LEU A 83 -36.96 35.26 -11.66
C LEU A 83 -35.86 35.18 -10.60
N ARG A 84 -35.90 34.14 -9.76
CA ARG A 84 -34.93 33.87 -8.69
C ARG A 84 -34.03 32.67 -9.01
N THR A 85 -32.86 32.60 -8.36
CA THR A 85 -31.90 31.49 -8.50
C THR A 85 -31.54 30.86 -7.13
N PRO A 86 -32.51 30.26 -6.41
CA PRO A 86 -32.28 29.75 -5.06
C PRO A 86 -31.36 28.51 -5.00
N LEU A 87 -31.30 27.71 -6.08
CA LEU A 87 -30.52 26.48 -6.15
C LEU A 87 -29.07 26.77 -6.56
N SER A 88 -28.87 27.51 -7.66
CA SER A 88 -27.54 27.86 -8.15
C SER A 88 -26.90 29.02 -7.38
N ARG A 89 -27.74 29.90 -6.81
CA ARG A 89 -27.37 31.18 -6.20
C ARG A 89 -26.69 32.13 -7.17
N ASP A 90 -26.93 31.98 -8.48
CA ASP A 90 -26.20 32.71 -9.50
C ASP A 90 -26.46 34.22 -9.49
N ASN A 91 -27.69 34.67 -9.17
CA ASN A 91 -27.98 36.10 -9.00
C ASN A 91 -27.20 36.69 -7.82
N THR A 92 -27.13 35.97 -6.70
CA THR A 92 -26.35 36.36 -5.53
C THR A 92 -24.85 36.38 -5.85
N LYS A 93 -24.33 35.36 -6.53
CA LYS A 93 -22.92 35.29 -6.94
C LYS A 93 -22.56 36.44 -7.88
N ARG A 94 -23.42 36.76 -8.86
CA ARG A 94 -23.23 37.88 -9.78
C ARG A 94 -23.16 39.20 -9.03
N GLN A 95 -24.13 39.47 -8.14
CA GLN A 95 -24.12 40.67 -7.29
C GLN A 95 -22.86 40.77 -6.42
N GLN A 96 -22.40 39.66 -5.83
CA GLN A 96 -21.16 39.64 -5.05
C GLN A 96 -19.89 39.83 -5.90
N SER A 97 -19.90 39.38 -7.17
CA SER A 97 -18.75 39.48 -8.07
C SER A 97 -18.56 40.88 -8.70
N ILE A 98 -19.55 41.77 -8.55
CA ILE A 98 -19.42 43.18 -8.92
C ILE A 98 -18.40 43.89 -7.99
N GLY A 99 -18.15 43.34 -6.79
CA GLY A 99 -16.98 43.67 -5.96
C GLY A 99 -15.80 42.75 -6.24
N ARG A 100 -14.58 43.32 -6.31
CA ARG A 100 -13.28 42.65 -6.53
C ARG A 100 -13.25 41.17 -6.12
N ARG A 101 -12.93 40.29 -7.08
CA ARG A 101 -12.70 38.85 -6.84
C ARG A 101 -11.68 38.66 -5.72
N SER A 102 -12.06 38.01 -4.63
CA SER A 102 -11.08 37.44 -3.70
C SER A 102 -10.33 36.32 -4.43
N ALA A 103 -9.02 36.50 -4.60
CA ALA A 103 -8.10 35.50 -5.15
C ALA A 103 -8.04 34.20 -4.32
N ASN A 104 -8.75 34.13 -3.19
CA ASN A 104 -8.70 33.03 -2.22
C ASN A 104 -9.93 32.10 -2.27
N ARG A 105 -10.75 32.15 -3.33
CA ARG A 105 -11.89 31.23 -3.49
C ARG A 105 -11.37 29.85 -3.91
N LYS A 106 -11.15 28.97 -2.94
CA LYS A 106 -10.86 27.55 -3.18
C LYS A 106 -12.02 26.92 -3.97
N SER A 107 -11.71 26.32 -5.12
CA SER A 107 -12.67 25.48 -5.85
C SER A 107 -13.09 24.33 -4.93
N ALA A 108 -14.40 24.06 -4.84
CA ALA A 108 -14.88 22.87 -4.16
C ALA A 108 -14.42 21.66 -4.98
N THR A 109 -13.34 21.02 -4.54
CA THR A 109 -12.87 19.77 -5.13
C THR A 109 -13.96 18.73 -4.93
N ALA A 110 -14.34 18.03 -6.00
CA ALA A 110 -15.27 16.90 -5.89
C ALA A 110 -14.78 15.93 -4.79
N PRO A 111 -15.69 15.27 -4.05
CA PRO A 111 -15.32 14.29 -3.04
C PRO A 111 -14.39 13.28 -3.68
N LEU A 112 -13.18 13.14 -3.15
CA LEU A 112 -12.23 12.19 -3.68
C LEU A 112 -12.65 10.79 -3.20
N ILE A 113 -12.81 9.85 -4.13
CA ILE A 113 -13.12 8.46 -3.79
C ILE A 113 -11.98 7.92 -2.90
N SER A 114 -12.34 7.37 -1.75
CA SER A 114 -11.38 6.81 -0.83
C SER A 114 -10.75 5.53 -1.41
N PRO A 115 -9.42 5.38 -1.36
CA PRO A 115 -8.74 4.17 -1.82
C PRO A 115 -9.11 2.97 -0.91
N THR A 116 -9.31 1.79 -1.49
CA THR A 116 -9.64 0.57 -0.75
C THR A 116 -8.60 -0.53 -0.95
N CYS A 117 -8.39 -1.36 0.07
CA CYS A 117 -7.52 -2.53 0.02
C CYS A 117 -7.94 -3.49 -1.11
N ARG A 118 -7.00 -3.89 -1.97
CA ARG A 118 -7.26 -4.81 -3.10
C ARG A 118 -7.53 -6.26 -2.70
N THR A 119 -7.42 -6.60 -1.42
CA THR A 119 -7.70 -7.96 -0.93
C THR A 119 -8.98 -7.99 -0.13
N CYS A 120 -9.08 -7.15 0.90
CA CYS A 120 -10.26 -7.18 1.75
C CYS A 120 -11.25 -6.07 1.44
N GLY A 121 -10.90 -5.00 0.73
CA GLY A 121 -11.77 -3.86 0.42
C GLY A 121 -11.93 -2.82 1.53
N VAL A 122 -11.08 -2.82 2.57
CA VAL A 122 -11.17 -1.82 3.66
C VAL A 122 -10.62 -0.48 3.18
N GLU A 123 -11.21 0.62 3.66
CA GLU A 123 -10.71 1.96 3.37
C GLU A 123 -9.25 2.12 3.82
N LEU A 124 -8.45 2.74 2.97
CA LEU A 124 -7.03 2.99 3.21
C LEU A 124 -6.83 4.47 3.53
N SER A 125 -6.02 4.74 4.56
CA SER A 125 -5.66 6.11 4.96
C SER A 125 -4.78 6.82 3.92
N GLU A 126 -4.06 6.08 3.09
CA GLU A 126 -3.09 6.58 2.11
C GLU A 126 -3.40 6.05 0.71
N ARG A 127 -3.36 6.92 -0.30
CA ARG A 127 -3.63 6.55 -1.70
C ARG A 127 -2.57 5.70 -2.36
N SER A 128 -1.33 5.76 -1.86
CA SER A 128 -0.22 4.94 -2.37
C SER A 128 -0.35 3.48 -1.93
N ARG A 129 -1.10 3.21 -0.86
CA ARG A 129 -1.28 1.84 -0.36
C ARG A 129 -2.24 1.08 -1.25
N GLN A 130 -1.86 -0.16 -1.56
CA GLN A 130 -2.70 -1.09 -2.31
C GLN A 130 -3.36 -2.12 -1.39
N LEU A 131 -2.80 -2.33 -0.20
CA LEU A 131 -3.24 -3.33 0.78
C LEU A 131 -3.22 -2.72 2.18
N CYS A 132 -4.17 -3.14 3.01
CA CYS A 132 -4.19 -2.74 4.42
C CYS A 132 -3.11 -3.48 5.23
N SER A 133 -2.86 -3.01 6.45
CA SER A 133 -1.88 -3.60 7.37
C SER A 133 -2.15 -5.07 7.70
N ALA A 134 -3.41 -5.51 7.68
CA ALA A 134 -3.78 -6.90 7.91
C ALA A 134 -3.54 -7.80 6.67
N CYS A 135 -3.88 -7.32 5.46
CA CYS A 135 -3.75 -8.11 4.24
C CYS A 135 -2.32 -8.14 3.68
N TRP A 136 -1.52 -7.11 3.95
CA TRP A 136 -0.16 -7.00 3.43
C TRP A 136 0.75 -8.17 3.86
N PRO A 137 0.86 -8.56 5.15
CA PRO A 137 1.72 -9.66 5.57
C PRO A 137 1.35 -10.99 4.89
N VAL A 138 0.04 -11.30 4.81
CA VAL A 138 -0.46 -12.52 4.18
C VAL A 138 -0.14 -12.55 2.69
N THR A 139 -0.42 -11.46 1.99
CA THR A 139 -0.15 -11.38 0.54
C THR A 139 1.34 -11.38 0.27
N ARG A 140 2.14 -10.71 1.09
CA ARG A 140 3.60 -10.72 1.00
C ARG A 140 4.16 -12.13 1.15
N GLN A 141 3.66 -12.90 2.12
CA GLN A 141 4.11 -14.28 2.33
C GLN A 141 3.76 -15.17 1.14
N ARG A 142 2.51 -15.10 0.65
CA ARG A 142 2.08 -15.83 -0.55
C ARG A 142 2.93 -15.48 -1.78
N LEU A 143 3.16 -14.19 -2.03
CA LEU A 143 4.00 -13.75 -3.15
C LEU A 143 5.45 -14.23 -2.99
N ALA A 144 5.99 -14.28 -1.76
CA ALA A 144 7.32 -14.80 -1.51
C ALA A 144 7.41 -16.30 -1.82
N THR A 145 6.42 -17.09 -1.42
CA THR A 145 6.37 -18.54 -1.71
C THR A 145 6.22 -18.80 -3.21
N GLU A 146 5.37 -18.04 -3.89
CA GLU A 146 5.19 -18.14 -5.34
C GLU A 146 6.47 -17.80 -6.09
N ARG A 147 7.14 -16.70 -5.71
CA ARG A 147 8.43 -16.28 -6.29
C ARG A 147 9.53 -17.32 -6.05
N ALA A 148 9.58 -17.93 -4.87
CA ALA A 148 10.54 -18.98 -4.58
C ALA A 148 10.28 -20.22 -5.45
N ALA A 149 9.01 -20.62 -5.60
CA ALA A 149 8.64 -21.73 -6.45
C ALA A 149 8.96 -21.48 -7.94
N THR A 150 8.68 -20.27 -8.46
CA THR A 150 9.03 -19.92 -9.84
C THR A 150 10.54 -19.85 -10.04
N ALA A 151 11.28 -19.26 -9.11
CA ALA A 151 12.75 -19.22 -9.16
C ALA A 151 13.36 -20.64 -9.17
N ASN A 152 12.88 -21.54 -8.32
CA ASN A 152 13.35 -22.92 -8.28
C ASN A 152 13.07 -23.67 -9.59
N LYS A 153 11.88 -23.48 -10.18
CA LYS A 153 11.55 -24.05 -11.50
C LYS A 153 12.46 -23.51 -12.60
N ALA A 154 12.69 -22.19 -12.63
CA ALA A 154 13.58 -21.56 -13.59
C ALA A 154 15.03 -22.09 -13.46
N LEU A 155 15.54 -22.22 -12.22
CA LEU A 155 16.87 -22.78 -11.96
C LEU A 155 16.97 -24.25 -12.38
N ALA A 156 15.93 -25.05 -12.12
CA ALA A 156 15.89 -26.45 -12.55
C ALA A 156 15.91 -26.58 -14.09
N ALA A 157 15.16 -25.73 -14.80
CA ALA A 157 15.17 -25.70 -16.26
C ALA A 157 16.54 -25.30 -16.82
N GLN A 158 17.19 -24.29 -16.24
CA GLN A 158 18.55 -23.89 -16.64
C GLN A 158 19.56 -25.03 -16.43
N ARG A 159 19.49 -25.72 -15.28
CA ARG A 159 20.32 -26.91 -15.00
C ARG A 159 20.09 -28.03 -16.00
N ALA A 160 18.83 -28.32 -16.33
CA ALA A 160 18.49 -29.33 -17.34
C ALA A 160 19.03 -28.98 -18.74
N ALA A 161 19.11 -27.68 -19.05
CA ALA A 161 19.74 -27.17 -20.27
C ALA A 161 21.29 -27.10 -20.20
N GLY A 162 21.90 -27.64 -19.13
CA GLY A 162 23.36 -27.63 -18.93
C GLY A 162 23.94 -26.28 -18.47
N GLN A 163 23.10 -25.31 -18.17
CA GLN A 163 23.50 -23.97 -17.75
C GLN A 163 23.24 -23.81 -16.24
N ASP A 164 24.15 -24.27 -15.37
CA ASP A 164 24.03 -23.98 -13.92
C ASP A 164 24.74 -22.66 -13.58
N PRO A 165 24.01 -21.56 -13.32
CA PRO A 165 24.61 -20.27 -12.97
C PRO A 165 25.44 -20.33 -11.66
N THR A 166 25.15 -21.31 -10.80
CA THR A 166 25.82 -21.52 -9.50
C THR A 166 27.16 -22.25 -9.63
N ASN A 167 27.38 -22.95 -10.75
CA ASN A 167 28.58 -23.76 -10.98
C ASN A 167 29.42 -23.28 -12.17
N THR A 168 29.34 -21.99 -12.48
CA THR A 168 30.20 -21.38 -13.50
C THR A 168 31.64 -21.25 -12.99
N PRO A 169 32.65 -21.23 -13.89
CA PRO A 169 34.05 -20.98 -13.50
C PRO A 169 34.23 -19.66 -12.74
N ALA A 170 33.50 -18.62 -13.13
CA ALA A 170 33.50 -17.33 -12.44
C ALA A 170 32.94 -17.42 -11.01
N ALA A 171 31.85 -18.18 -10.81
CA ALA A 171 31.30 -18.43 -9.47
C ALA A 171 32.26 -19.26 -8.61
N ALA A 172 32.92 -20.27 -9.18
CA ALA A 172 33.94 -21.06 -8.50
C ALA A 172 35.14 -20.20 -8.06
N ALA A 173 35.64 -19.32 -8.93
CA ALA A 173 36.72 -18.40 -8.62
C ALA A 173 36.36 -17.44 -7.48
N LYS A 174 35.18 -16.81 -7.53
CA LYS A 174 34.68 -15.93 -6.46
C LYS A 174 34.53 -16.66 -5.12
N ARG A 175 34.01 -17.89 -5.14
CA ARG A 175 33.91 -18.73 -3.93
C ARG A 175 35.27 -19.06 -3.35
N SER A 176 36.23 -19.45 -4.20
CA SER A 176 37.61 -19.76 -3.80
C SER A 176 38.28 -18.55 -3.14
N GLN A 177 38.19 -17.37 -3.76
CA GLN A 177 38.73 -16.12 -3.20
C GLN A 177 38.09 -15.79 -1.84
N SER A 178 36.76 -15.90 -1.73
CA SER A 178 36.04 -15.61 -0.49
C SER A 178 36.39 -16.60 0.63
N LEU A 179 36.51 -17.90 0.31
CA LEU A 179 36.92 -18.94 1.25
C LEU A 179 38.36 -18.76 1.70
N SER A 180 39.27 -18.43 0.77
CA SER A 180 40.68 -18.18 1.07
C SER A 180 40.85 -16.98 2.01
N LYS A 181 40.18 -15.85 1.70
CA LYS A 181 40.17 -14.67 2.57
C LYS A 181 39.64 -15.01 3.96
N ARG A 182 38.50 -15.71 4.04
CA ARG A 182 37.91 -16.09 5.33
C ARG A 182 38.81 -17.02 6.14
N LYS A 183 39.40 -18.03 5.50
CA LYS A 183 40.36 -18.94 6.15
C LYS A 183 41.60 -18.19 6.64
N HIS A 184 42.10 -17.24 5.85
CA HIS A 184 43.21 -16.40 6.25
C HIS A 184 42.87 -15.56 7.49
N GLU A 185 41.73 -14.85 7.47
CA GLU A 185 41.28 -14.06 8.62
C GLU A 185 40.97 -14.92 9.86
N GLU A 186 40.42 -16.13 9.69
CA GLU A 186 40.22 -17.08 10.79
C GLU A 186 41.58 -17.53 11.36
N SER A 187 42.58 -17.78 10.51
CA SER A 187 43.92 -18.23 10.93
C SER A 187 44.80 -17.13 11.54
N SER A 188 44.64 -15.88 11.10
CA SER A 188 45.42 -14.75 11.58
C SER A 188 44.84 -14.11 12.85
N TRP A 189 43.58 -14.43 13.17
CA TRP A 189 42.94 -14.01 14.40
C TRP A 189 43.59 -14.69 15.60
N ARG A 190 44.00 -13.88 16.57
CA ARG A 190 44.58 -14.34 17.84
C ARG A 190 43.61 -13.99 18.97
N PRO A 191 43.10 -14.96 19.73
CA PRO A 191 42.22 -14.67 20.85
C PRO A 191 42.98 -13.89 21.92
N ASN A 192 42.31 -12.95 22.57
CA ASN A 192 42.76 -12.42 23.85
C ASN A 192 42.29 -13.34 25.02
N ALA A 193 42.65 -12.99 26.25
CA ALA A 193 42.28 -13.79 27.43
C ALA A 193 40.75 -13.86 27.62
N GLU A 194 40.05 -12.77 27.32
CA GLU A 194 38.59 -12.69 27.38
C GLU A 194 37.96 -13.60 26.32
N ASP A 195 38.38 -13.53 25.06
CA ASP A 195 37.92 -14.36 23.93
C ASP A 195 38.09 -15.86 24.21
N THR A 196 39.16 -16.22 24.92
CA THR A 196 39.44 -17.62 25.30
C THR A 196 38.50 -18.14 26.38
N SER A 197 37.93 -17.24 27.20
CA SER A 197 36.98 -17.60 28.26
C SER A 197 35.58 -17.94 27.73
N TRP A 198 35.29 -17.63 26.46
CA TRP A 198 33.97 -17.89 25.90
C TRP A 198 33.80 -19.35 25.50
N THR A 199 32.73 -19.95 25.99
CA THR A 199 32.32 -21.31 25.61
C THR A 199 31.12 -21.26 24.67
N LYS A 200 30.91 -22.35 23.93
CA LYS A 200 29.72 -22.53 23.09
C LYS A 200 28.42 -22.43 23.90
N ASP A 201 28.42 -22.95 25.13
CA ASP A 201 27.26 -22.90 26.02
C ASP A 201 26.95 -21.45 26.42
N ARG A 202 27.99 -20.66 26.71
CA ARG A 202 27.85 -19.23 26.97
C ARG A 202 27.29 -18.46 25.76
N TYR A 203 27.78 -18.76 24.55
CA TYR A 203 27.21 -18.18 23.32
C TYR A 203 25.73 -18.51 23.17
N GLN A 204 25.33 -19.76 23.43
CA GLN A 204 23.93 -20.18 23.31
C GLN A 204 23.02 -19.57 24.39
N ALA A 205 23.54 -19.36 25.60
CA ALA A 205 22.78 -18.82 26.73
C ALA A 205 22.70 -17.28 26.73
N GLU A 206 23.78 -16.59 26.36
CA GLU A 206 23.88 -15.13 26.49
C GLU A 206 23.74 -14.41 25.14
N VAL A 207 24.43 -14.88 24.09
CA VAL A 207 24.50 -14.15 22.82
C VAL A 207 23.29 -14.48 21.94
N LEU A 208 23.02 -15.75 21.70
CA LEU A 208 21.99 -16.18 20.75
C LEU A 208 20.59 -15.60 21.05
N PRO A 209 20.09 -15.58 22.30
CA PRO A 209 18.79 -14.99 22.61
C PRO A 209 18.75 -13.49 22.33
N ALA A 210 19.83 -12.76 22.65
CA ALA A 210 19.94 -11.32 22.44
C ALA A 210 19.93 -10.95 20.93
N LEU A 211 20.27 -11.88 20.04
CA LEU A 211 20.23 -11.64 18.59
C LEU A 211 18.82 -11.64 17.99
N ALA A 212 17.79 -12.13 18.69
CA ALA A 212 16.45 -12.33 18.12
C ALA A 212 15.85 -11.04 17.52
N GLY A 213 16.04 -9.91 18.20
CA GLY A 213 15.59 -8.58 17.76
C GLY A 213 16.52 -7.86 16.78
N VAL A 214 17.74 -8.36 16.59
CA VAL A 214 18.76 -7.64 15.81
C VAL A 214 18.50 -7.77 14.30
N PRO A 215 18.45 -6.66 13.53
CA PRO A 215 18.30 -6.71 12.08
C PRO A 215 19.47 -7.42 11.39
N LEU A 216 19.19 -8.22 10.35
CA LEU A 216 20.25 -8.92 9.60
C LEU A 216 21.31 -7.96 9.01
N SER A 217 20.91 -6.75 8.62
CA SER A 217 21.84 -5.74 8.10
C SER A 217 22.85 -5.25 9.14
N ALA A 218 22.46 -5.17 10.42
CA ALA A 218 23.37 -4.82 11.50
C ALA A 218 24.37 -5.96 11.77
N LEU A 219 23.88 -7.21 11.81
CA LEU A 219 24.74 -8.39 11.96
C LEU A 219 25.78 -8.49 10.84
N MET A 220 25.38 -8.23 9.59
CA MET A 220 26.31 -8.21 8.46
C MET A 220 27.38 -7.14 8.62
N ARG A 221 27.01 -5.95 9.12
CA ARG A 221 27.96 -4.84 9.32
C ARG A 221 28.97 -5.16 10.43
N ALA A 222 28.53 -5.77 11.54
CA ALA A 222 29.41 -6.22 12.62
C ALA A 222 30.38 -7.31 12.17
N THR A 223 29.85 -8.31 11.46
CA THR A 223 30.58 -9.57 11.27
C THR A 223 31.28 -9.65 9.92
N GLY A 224 30.91 -8.82 8.95
CA GLY A 224 31.32 -8.94 7.55
C GLY A 224 30.78 -10.19 6.85
N LEU A 225 29.88 -10.95 7.50
CA LEU A 225 29.32 -12.17 6.96
C LEU A 225 28.14 -11.88 6.02
N SER A 226 27.78 -12.88 5.20
CA SER A 226 26.65 -12.77 4.28
C SER A 226 25.30 -12.75 5.03
N VAL A 227 24.26 -12.23 4.36
CA VAL A 227 22.86 -12.24 4.86
C VAL A 227 22.46 -13.65 5.31
N SER A 228 22.78 -14.67 4.50
CA SER A 228 22.43 -16.07 4.78
C SER A 228 23.16 -16.61 6.01
N ALA A 229 24.44 -16.29 6.19
CA ALA A 229 25.17 -16.68 7.39
C ALA A 229 24.58 -15.99 8.63
N CYS A 230 24.36 -14.67 8.58
CA CYS A 230 23.75 -13.92 9.67
C CYS A 230 22.34 -14.43 10.03
N SER A 231 21.54 -14.80 9.02
CA SER A 231 20.22 -15.37 9.25
C SER A 231 20.28 -16.71 9.97
N ARG A 232 21.24 -17.59 9.62
CA ARG A 232 21.42 -18.88 10.30
C ARG A 232 22.02 -18.72 11.70
N ILE A 233 22.88 -17.72 11.90
CA ILE A 233 23.43 -17.35 13.21
C ILE A 233 22.29 -16.90 14.14
N ARG A 234 21.46 -15.96 13.68
CA ARG A 234 20.33 -15.44 14.44
C ARG A 234 19.27 -16.50 14.76
N SER A 235 19.07 -17.49 13.88
CA SER A 235 18.16 -18.61 14.12
C SER A 235 18.79 -19.77 14.90
N GLY A 236 20.07 -19.67 15.29
CA GLY A 236 20.80 -20.73 16.01
C GLY A 236 21.21 -21.93 15.14
N GLN A 237 20.93 -21.91 13.84
CA GLN A 237 21.30 -22.97 12.89
C GLN A 237 22.80 -22.98 12.54
N LEU A 238 23.52 -21.90 12.85
CA LEU A 238 24.96 -21.77 12.63
C LEU A 238 25.60 -21.11 13.85
N ILE A 239 26.60 -21.77 14.43
CA ILE A 239 27.44 -21.16 15.46
C ILE A 239 28.65 -20.55 14.74
N PRO A 240 28.83 -19.22 14.80
CA PRO A 240 29.96 -18.58 14.14
C PRO A 240 31.26 -18.84 14.88
N HIS A 241 32.38 -18.58 14.21
CA HIS A 241 33.70 -18.58 14.84
C HIS A 241 33.78 -17.58 16.00
N HIS A 242 34.54 -17.88 17.06
CA HIS A 242 34.65 -17.08 18.28
C HIS A 242 34.95 -15.59 18.06
N ARG A 243 35.67 -15.25 16.98
CA ARG A 243 35.99 -13.87 16.58
C ARG A 243 34.77 -12.95 16.41
N HIS A 244 33.59 -13.54 16.21
CA HIS A 244 32.35 -12.81 15.99
C HIS A 244 31.51 -12.66 17.25
N TRP A 245 31.80 -13.36 18.34
CA TRP A 245 30.89 -13.43 19.49
C TRP A 245 30.81 -12.09 20.23
N ARG A 246 31.94 -11.42 20.46
CA ARG A 246 31.95 -10.09 21.09
C ARG A 246 31.25 -9.02 20.23
N PRO A 247 31.57 -8.84 18.93
CA PRO A 247 30.83 -7.92 18.07
C PRO A 247 29.33 -8.19 17.99
N LEU A 248 28.93 -9.47 18.07
CA LEU A 248 27.52 -9.86 18.09
C LEU A 248 26.83 -9.45 19.39
N LEU A 249 27.50 -9.60 20.54
CA LEU A 249 26.98 -9.17 21.82
C LEU A 249 26.91 -7.63 21.92
N GLU A 250 27.93 -6.92 21.45
CA GLU A 250 27.98 -5.45 21.44
C GLU A 250 26.78 -4.84 20.68
N ILE A 251 26.47 -5.37 19.48
CA ILE A 251 25.30 -4.89 18.73
C ILE A 251 23.97 -5.25 19.41
N ALA A 252 23.92 -6.39 20.10
CA ALA A 252 22.72 -6.78 20.82
C ALA A 252 22.47 -5.84 22.02
N SER A 253 23.52 -5.48 22.77
CA SER A 253 23.39 -4.56 23.91
C SER A 253 23.14 -3.11 23.49
N GLU A 254 23.72 -2.62 22.40
CA GLU A 254 23.43 -1.28 21.85
C GLU A 254 21.95 -1.08 21.51
N ARG A 255 21.25 -2.16 21.15
CA ARG A 255 19.81 -2.13 20.84
C ARG A 255 18.94 -2.04 22.09
N GLU A 256 19.27 -2.78 23.14
CA GLU A 256 18.54 -2.74 24.41
C GLU A 256 18.57 -1.35 25.08
N HIS A 257 19.61 -0.55 24.83
CA HIS A 257 19.72 0.81 25.36
C HIS A 257 19.07 1.89 24.47
N ALA A 258 18.69 1.54 23.24
CA ALA A 258 18.09 2.46 22.27
C ALA A 258 16.55 2.33 22.19
N GLU A 259 15.98 1.32 22.85
CA GLU A 259 14.54 1.13 23.08
C GLU A 259 14.13 1.68 24.45
#